data_AF-L1ICF1-F1
#
_entry.id   AF-L1ICF1-F1
#
_cell.length_a   1.000
_cell.length_b   1.000
_cell.length_c   1.000
_cell.angle_alpha   90.00
_cell.angle_beta   90.00
_cell.angle_gamma   90.00
#
_symmetry.space_group_name_H-M   'P 1'
#
loop_
_entity.id
_entity.type
_entity.pdbx_description
1 polymer ?
#
loop_
_entity_poly.entity_id
_entity_poly.type
_entity_poly.pdbx_seq_one_letter_code
_entity_poly.pdbx_strand_id
1 'polypeptide(L)'
;LREGYAPFCKHLFVPCFLPGAKAEAVPITDDNRHLLRSEYQARTADELPVLVRWFPQKAVEAPDATFLDLILYSREQIIKETEVTPAAAGKDLTRHRQWGKT
;
A
#
# COMPACT_ATOMS: atom_id res chain seq x y z
N LEU A 1 -1.49 -18.61 -0.51
CA LEU A 1 -2.11 -17.25 -0.51
C LEU A 1 -2.99 -17.15 0.71
N ARG A 2 -2.89 -16.05 1.45
CA ARG A 2 -3.78 -15.76 2.59
C ARG A 2 -4.98 -14.99 2.08
N GLU A 3 -6.13 -15.25 2.69
CA GLU A 3 -7.34 -14.48 2.45
C GLU A 3 -7.14 -13.04 2.91
N GLY A 4 -7.45 -12.07 2.04
CA GLY A 4 -7.50 -10.66 2.39
C GLY A 4 -8.85 -10.29 2.98
N TYR A 5 -9.15 -8.99 2.99
CA TYR A 5 -10.40 -8.46 3.57
C TYR A 5 -11.66 -8.78 2.74
N ALA A 6 -11.49 -9.18 1.48
CA ALA A 6 -12.57 -9.48 0.54
C ALA A 6 -12.19 -10.67 -0.36
N PRO A 7 -13.15 -11.37 -0.98
CA PRO A 7 -12.88 -12.56 -1.81
C PRO A 7 -11.92 -12.29 -2.98
N PHE A 8 -11.89 -11.07 -3.49
CA PHE A 8 -11.02 -10.62 -4.58
C PHE A 8 -9.64 -10.16 -4.12
N CYS A 9 -9.33 -10.19 -2.81
CA CYS A 9 -8.08 -9.71 -2.25
C CYS A 9 -7.34 -10.88 -1.58
N LYS A 10 -6.07 -11.08 -1.95
CA LYS A 10 -5.20 -12.10 -1.37
C LYS A 10 -3.86 -11.51 -1.01
N HIS A 11 -3.21 -12.10 -0.03
CA HIS A 11 -1.89 -11.69 0.44
C HIS A 11 -0.87 -12.82 0.23
N LEU A 12 0.33 -12.43 -0.18
CA LEU A 12 1.49 -13.30 -0.26
C LEU A 12 2.66 -12.66 0.49
N PHE A 13 3.00 -13.23 1.64
CA PHE A 13 4.16 -12.84 2.43
C PHE A 13 5.39 -13.59 1.93
N VAL A 14 6.41 -12.85 1.52
CA VAL A 14 7.72 -13.39 1.13
C VAL A 14 8.83 -12.72 1.94
N PRO A 15 9.95 -13.42 2.23
CA PRO A 15 11.11 -12.77 2.83
C PRO A 15 11.53 -11.54 2.02
N CYS A 16 11.90 -10.45 2.70
CA CYS A 16 12.30 -9.24 2.02
C CYS A 16 13.65 -9.43 1.33
N PHE A 17 13.62 -9.37 -0.01
CA PHE A 17 14.81 -9.48 -0.86
C PHE A 17 15.26 -8.13 -1.43
N LEU A 18 14.61 -7.02 -1.02
CA LEU A 18 14.91 -5.68 -1.49
C LEU A 18 15.90 -5.01 -0.52
N PRO A 19 17.14 -4.72 -0.95
CA PRO A 19 18.12 -4.07 -0.09
C PRO A 19 17.64 -2.68 0.34
N GLY A 20 17.74 -2.37 1.64
CA GLY A 20 17.39 -1.07 2.20
C GLY A 20 15.88 -0.82 2.34
N ALA A 21 15.03 -1.79 2.03
CA ALA A 21 13.60 -1.67 2.32
C ALA A 21 13.37 -1.60 3.83
N LYS A 22 12.79 -0.49 4.29
CA LYS A 22 12.44 -0.26 5.69
C LYS A 22 11.00 -0.68 5.97
N ALA A 23 10.70 -1.00 7.22
CA ALA A 23 9.33 -1.19 7.67
C ALA A 23 8.51 0.10 7.45
N GLU A 24 7.29 -0.05 6.96
CA GLU A 24 6.40 1.08 6.62
C GLU A 24 6.00 1.91 7.84
N ALA A 25 5.86 1.26 9.01
CA ALA A 25 5.41 1.89 10.23
C ALA A 25 6.31 1.51 11.40
N VAL A 26 6.43 2.45 12.35
CA VAL A 26 7.09 2.24 13.63
C VAL A 26 6.09 2.40 14.78
N PRO A 27 6.26 1.67 15.90
CA PRO A 27 5.40 1.83 17.06
C PRO A 27 5.40 3.27 17.58
N ILE A 28 4.22 3.78 17.95
CA ILE A 28 4.11 5.04 18.69
C ILE A 28 4.37 4.74 20.16
N THR A 29 5.37 5.41 20.73
CA THR A 29 5.78 5.34 22.13
C THR A 29 5.70 6.74 22.74
N ASP A 30 5.78 6.85 24.06
CA ASP A 30 5.74 8.17 24.70
C ASP A 30 6.95 9.04 24.31
N ASP A 31 8.10 8.40 24.09
CA ASP A 31 9.33 9.06 23.65
C ASP A 31 9.23 9.62 22.23
N ASN A 32 8.46 9.01 21.33
CA ASN A 32 8.39 9.45 19.93
C ASN A 32 7.07 10.15 19.55
N ARG A 33 5.99 10.03 20.33
CA ARG A 33 4.65 10.55 19.99
C ARG A 33 4.67 12.02 19.57
N HIS A 34 5.49 12.84 20.23
CA HIS A 34 5.63 14.28 19.96
C HIS A 34 6.19 14.60 18.56
N LEU A 35 6.77 13.62 17.88
CA LEU A 35 7.32 13.74 16.52
C LEU A 35 6.29 13.51 15.42
N LEU A 36 5.09 13.03 15.76
CA LEU A 36 4.02 12.84 14.78
C LEU A 36 3.64 14.15 14.10
N ARG A 37 3.29 14.05 12.83
CA ARG A 37 2.65 15.10 12.05
C ARG A 37 1.31 14.62 11.56
N SER A 38 0.42 15.56 11.28
CA SER A 38 -0.91 15.30 10.76
C SER A 38 -1.34 16.40 9.81
N GLU A 39 -2.03 16.03 8.74
CA GLU A 39 -2.58 16.95 7.75
C GLU A 39 -3.76 16.30 7.04
N TYR A 40 -4.51 17.09 6.27
CA TYR A 40 -5.47 16.56 5.31
C TYR A 40 -4.73 16.29 3.99
N GLN A 41 -4.58 15.02 3.63
CA GLN A 41 -3.84 14.58 2.45
C GLN A 41 -4.71 13.72 1.54
N ALA A 42 -4.64 13.95 0.23
CA ALA A 42 -5.24 13.10 -0.78
C ALA A 42 -4.17 12.18 -1.40
N ARG A 43 -4.52 10.93 -1.74
CA ARG A 43 -3.56 9.99 -2.34
C ARG A 43 -3.37 10.23 -3.83
N THR A 44 -4.40 10.77 -4.49
CA THR A 44 -4.39 11.19 -5.89
C THR A 44 -5.08 12.55 -6.01
N ALA A 45 -4.92 13.23 -7.15
CA ALA A 45 -5.56 14.52 -7.38
C ALA A 45 -7.10 14.45 -7.45
N ASP A 46 -7.64 13.27 -7.78
CA ASP A 46 -9.08 13.02 -7.94
C ASP A 46 -9.77 12.58 -6.63
N GLU A 47 -9.01 12.35 -5.56
CA GLU A 47 -9.52 11.93 -4.26
C GLU A 47 -9.69 13.12 -3.29
N LEU A 48 -10.74 13.08 -2.48
CA LEU A 48 -10.91 14.06 -1.39
C LEU A 48 -9.83 13.84 -0.31
N PRO A 49 -9.20 14.91 0.21
CA PRO A 49 -8.18 14.78 1.22
C PRO A 49 -8.78 14.31 2.54
N VAL A 50 -8.09 13.41 3.22
CA VAL A 50 -8.50 12.84 4.51
C VAL A 50 -7.43 13.14 5.56
N LEU A 51 -7.84 13.22 6.83
CA LEU A 51 -6.89 13.43 7.94
C LEU A 51 -5.98 12.20 8.06
N VAL A 52 -4.68 12.43 7.86
CA VAL A 52 -3.63 11.40 8.01
C VAL A 52 -2.66 11.80 9.11
N ARG A 53 -1.92 10.82 9.63
CA ARG A 53 -0.80 11.03 10.56
C ARG A 53 0.39 10.17 10.18
N TRP A 54 1.59 10.70 10.34
CA TRP A 54 2.82 9.98 10.01
C TRP A 54 4.00 10.52 10.84
N PHE A 55 5.06 9.73 10.90
CA PHE A 55 6.37 10.22 11.32
C PHE A 55 7.11 10.78 10.09
N PRO A 56 7.64 12.01 10.13
CA PRO A 56 8.55 12.48 9.10
C PRO A 56 9.76 11.55 8.97
N GLN A 57 10.26 11.33 7.75
CA GLN A 57 11.33 10.35 7.47
C GLN A 57 12.59 10.55 8.33
N LYS A 58 12.94 11.79 8.68
CA LYS A 58 14.12 12.12 9.49
C LYS A 58 13.84 12.16 11.00
N ALA A 59 12.59 11.97 11.42
CA ALA A 59 12.19 12.09 12.82
C ALA A 59 12.37 10.77 13.58
N VAL A 60 12.28 9.62 12.90
CA VAL A 60 12.40 8.30 13.51
C VAL A 60 13.19 7.37 12.58
N GLU A 61 13.97 6.46 13.15
CA GLU A 61 14.63 5.40 12.39
C GLU A 61 13.68 4.21 12.25
N ALA A 62 13.45 3.76 11.02
CA ALA A 62 12.66 2.57 10.74
C ALA A 62 13.57 1.33 10.65
N PRO A 63 13.18 0.18 11.25
CA PRO A 63 13.92 -1.05 11.11
C PRO A 63 13.86 -1.57 9.67
N ASP A 64 14.78 -2.46 9.31
CA ASP A 64 14.71 -3.14 8.01
C ASP A 64 13.48 -4.06 7.94
N ALA A 65 12.82 -4.06 6.78
CA ALA A 65 11.68 -4.93 6.54
C ALA A 65 12.15 -6.38 6.42
N THR A 66 11.53 -7.28 7.18
CA THR A 66 11.83 -8.72 7.15
C THR A 66 11.01 -9.48 6.10
N PHE A 67 9.83 -8.95 5.77
CA PHE A 67 8.91 -9.52 4.78
C PHE A 67 8.37 -8.43 3.85
N LEU A 68 8.00 -8.85 2.65
CA LEU A 68 7.14 -8.08 1.75
C LEU A 68 5.76 -8.72 1.75
N ASP A 69 4.73 -7.93 2.04
CA ASP A 69 3.34 -8.32 1.82
C ASP A 69 2.91 -7.91 0.41
N LEU A 70 2.73 -8.89 -0.46
CA LEU A 70 2.22 -8.67 -1.81
C LEU A 70 0.70 -8.78 -1.79
N ILE A 71 0.04 -7.63 -1.85
CA ILE A 71 -1.41 -7.51 -2.00
C ILE A 71 -1.79 -7.77 -3.46
N LEU A 72 -2.62 -8.79 -3.67
CA LEU A 72 -3.04 -9.27 -4.97
C LEU A 72 -4.54 -9.13 -5.12
N TYR A 73 -4.96 -8.48 -6.20
CA TYR A 73 -6.37 -8.34 -6.56
C TYR A 73 -6.72 -9.31 -7.69
N SER A 74 -7.95 -9.82 -7.67
CA SER A 74 -8.49 -10.62 -8.77
C SER A 74 -8.52 -9.79 -10.05
N ARG A 75 -8.37 -10.45 -11.19
CA ARG A 75 -8.45 -9.79 -12.50
C ARG A 75 -9.74 -8.99 -12.67
N GLU A 76 -10.86 -9.57 -12.27
CA GLU A 76 -12.19 -8.95 -12.39
C GLU A 76 -12.25 -7.65 -11.58
N GLN A 77 -11.64 -7.61 -10.39
CA GLN A 77 -11.58 -6.40 -9.58
C GLN A 77 -10.67 -5.33 -10.21
N ILE A 78 -9.50 -5.72 -10.73
CA ILE A 78 -8.57 -4.79 -11.39
C ILE A 78 -9.24 -4.11 -12.59
N ILE A 79 -10.03 -4.85 -13.37
CA ILE A 79 -10.80 -4.30 -14.50
C ILE A 79 -11.82 -3.28 -14.00
N LYS A 80 -12.62 -3.62 -12.99
CA LYS A 80 -13.63 -2.71 -12.43
C LYS A 80 -13.02 -1.41 -11.92
N GLU A 81 -11.90 -1.48 -11.20
CA GLU A 81 -11.23 -0.28 -10.70
C GLU A 81 -10.62 0.57 -11.82
N THR A 82 -10.14 -0.08 -12.88
CA THR A 82 -9.60 0.61 -14.06
C THR A 82 -10.69 1.34 -14.84
N GLU A 83 -11.89 0.77 -14.96
CA GLU A 83 -13.02 1.38 -15.67
C GLU A 83 -13.51 2.68 -15.02
N VAL A 84 -13.41 2.80 -13.70
CA VAL A 84 -13.89 3.97 -12.95
C VAL A 84 -12.78 4.97 -12.58
N THR A 85 -11.52 4.62 -12.81
CA THR A 85 -10.37 5.47 -12.47
C THR A 85 -9.77 6.08 -13.75
N PRO A 86 -9.91 7.41 -13.98
CA PRO A 86 -9.40 8.06 -15.19
C PRO A 86 -7.89 7.85 -15.42
N ALA A 87 -7.11 7.81 -14.33
CA ALA A 87 -5.66 7.61 -14.36
C ALA A 87 -5.21 6.18 -14.74
N ALA A 88 -6.13 5.21 -14.80
CA ALA A 88 -5.81 3.81 -15.11
C ALA A 88 -6.03 3.45 -16.59
N ALA A 89 -6.49 4.40 -17.42
CA ALA A 89 -6.67 4.23 -18.85
C ALA A 89 -5.37 3.81 -19.54
N GLY A 90 -5.34 2.62 -20.16
CA GLY A 90 -4.19 2.11 -20.89
C GLY A 90 -3.39 1.00 -20.20
N LYS A 91 -3.83 0.50 -19.03
CA LYS A 91 -3.26 -0.73 -18.46
C LYS A 91 -3.48 -1.92 -19.41
N ASP A 92 -2.40 -2.65 -19.72
CA ASP A 92 -2.45 -3.87 -20.53
C ASP A 92 -3.13 -5.00 -19.75
N LEU A 93 -4.44 -5.15 -19.96
CA LEU A 93 -5.29 -6.19 -19.36
C LEU A 93 -5.32 -7.49 -20.20
N THR A 94 -4.50 -7.59 -21.25
CA THR A 94 -4.49 -8.74 -22.18
C THR A 94 -3.79 -9.97 -21.62
N ARG A 95 -2.97 -9.83 -20.57
CA ARG A 95 -2.34 -10.96 -19.90
C ARG A 95 -3.37 -11.78 -19.11
N HIS A 96 -3.46 -13.08 -19.38
CA HIS A 96 -4.33 -14.04 -18.69
C HIS A 96 -3.83 -14.40 -17.27
N ARG A 97 -3.59 -13.41 -16.42
CA ARG A 97 -3.27 -13.64 -15.01
C ARG A 97 -4.54 -13.53 -14.18
N GLN A 98 -4.81 -14.53 -13.35
CA GLN A 98 -5.97 -14.54 -12.45
C GLN A 98 -5.81 -13.53 -11.29
N TRP A 99 -4.58 -13.30 -10.86
CA TRP A 99 -4.22 -12.39 -9.77
C TRP A 99 -3.16 -11.41 -10.25
N GLY A 100 -3.30 -10.14 -9.87
CA GLY A 100 -2.36 -9.08 -10.21
C GLY A 100 -2.19 -8.07 -9.10
N LYS A 101 -1.18 -7.22 -9.24
CA LYS A 101 -1.03 -6.00 -8.44
C LYS A 101 -1.54 -4.84 -9.30
N THR A 102 -2.45 -4.04 -8.76
CA THR A 102 -2.91 -2.77 -9.37
C THR A 102 -1.78 -1.75 -9.42
#